data_AF-A0A820A060-F1
#
_entry.id   AF-A0A820A060-F1
#
_cell.length_a   1.000
_cell.length_b   1.000
_cell.length_c   1.000
_cell.angle_alpha   90.00
_cell.angle_beta   90.00
_cell.angle_gamma   90.00
#
_symmetry.space_group_name_H-M   'P 1'
#
loop_
_entity.id
_entity.type
_entity.pdbx_description
1 polymer ?
#
loop_
_entity_poly.entity_id
_entity_poly.type
_entity_poly.pdbx_seq_one_letter_code
_entity_poly.pdbx_strand_id
1 'polypeptide(L)'
;MVYDVAVSQVLTLRRLKSDVEKKLPPKIETKLYVGLAPLQRQWYTKILMKDIDILNSASGKLDKVRLLNILMQLRKCANHPYKLLIKLKEQDSRVLIFSQMTRMLDILEDYCIWRNFEYCRLDGQTTHED
;
A
#
# COMPACT_ATOMS: atom_id res chain seq x y z
N MET A 1 30.25 15.29 -17.71
CA MET A 1 28.99 14.55 -17.44
C MET A 1 28.69 13.43 -18.42
N VAL A 2 29.26 13.38 -19.63
CA VAL A 2 28.98 12.28 -20.60
C VAL A 2 29.80 11.00 -20.31
N TYR A 3 30.99 11.13 -19.71
CA TYR A 3 31.86 9.98 -19.39
C TYR A 3 31.37 9.10 -18.22
N ASP A 4 30.55 9.64 -17.31
CA ASP A 4 30.12 8.95 -16.08
C ASP A 4 29.06 7.85 -16.35
N VAL A 5 28.21 8.07 -17.36
CA VAL A 5 27.13 7.13 -17.73
C VAL A 5 27.70 5.88 -18.44
N ALA A 6 28.80 6.03 -19.19
CA ALA A 6 29.42 4.93 -19.92
C ALA A 6 30.17 3.95 -19.00
N VAL A 7 30.78 4.44 -17.91
CA VAL A 7 31.52 3.59 -16.96
C VAL A 7 30.59 2.69 -16.16
N SER A 8 29.41 3.17 -15.77
CA SER A 8 28.41 2.39 -15.01
C SER A 8 27.87 1.16 -15.77
N GLN A 9 27.81 1.22 -17.10
CA GLN A 9 27.30 0.12 -17.93
C GLN A 9 28.26 -1.08 -18.01
N VAL A 10 29.56 -0.90 -17.75
CA VAL A 10 30.56 -1.98 -17.81
C VAL A 10 30.50 -2.90 -16.59
N LEU A 11 29.94 -2.42 -15.46
CA LEU A 11 29.86 -3.17 -14.20
C LEU A 11 28.44 -3.66 -13.84
N THR A 12 27.41 -3.24 -14.60
CA THR A 12 26.01 -3.53 -14.25
C THR A 12 25.33 -4.37 -15.32
N LEU A 13 24.97 -5.62 -15.01
CA LEU A 13 24.14 -6.43 -15.89
C LEU A 13 22.67 -6.03 -15.78
N ARG A 14 22.16 -5.31 -16.78
CA ARG A 14 20.74 -4.94 -16.89
C ARG A 14 20.12 -5.69 -18.08
N ARG A 15 19.18 -6.60 -17.80
CA ARG A 15 18.36 -7.27 -18.82
C ARG A 15 16.90 -6.85 -18.66
N LEU A 16 16.20 -6.61 -19.78
CA LEU A 16 14.76 -6.37 -19.73
C LEU A 16 14.02 -7.71 -19.79
N LYS A 17 12.88 -7.81 -19.10
CA LYS A 17 12.05 -9.03 -19.14
C LYS A 17 11.59 -9.39 -20.56
N SER A 18 11.42 -8.39 -21.43
CA SER A 18 11.14 -8.56 -22.87
C SER A 18 12.23 -9.33 -23.62
N ASP A 19 13.48 -9.23 -23.18
CA ASP A 19 14.63 -9.80 -23.88
C ASP A 19 14.87 -11.26 -23.46
N VAL A 20 14.35 -11.64 -22.29
CA VAL A 20 14.58 -12.95 -21.66
C VAL A 20 13.37 -13.87 -21.78
N GLU A 21 12.14 -13.36 -21.58
CA GLU A 21 10.93 -14.20 -21.49
C GLU A 21 9.84 -13.71 -22.45
N LYS A 22 9.90 -14.21 -23.70
CA LYS A 22 8.98 -13.79 -24.79
C LYS A 22 7.56 -14.34 -24.64
N LYS A 23 7.34 -15.30 -23.75
CA LYS A 23 6.02 -15.92 -23.50
C LYS A 23 5.22 -15.23 -22.38
N LEU A 24 5.82 -14.28 -21.67
CA LEU A 24 5.16 -13.61 -20.56
C LEU A 24 4.12 -12.60 -21.08
N PRO A 25 2.86 -12.67 -20.65
CA PRO A 25 1.86 -11.66 -20.98
C PRO A 25 2.31 -10.26 -20.54
N PRO A 26 1.91 -9.20 -21.26
CA PRO A 26 2.26 -7.84 -20.87
C PRO A 26 1.67 -7.49 -19.50
N LYS A 27 2.46 -6.83 -18.66
CA LYS A 27 1.99 -6.34 -17.36
C LYS A 27 0.95 -5.25 -17.58
N ILE A 28 -0.28 -5.46 -17.12
CA ILE A 28 -1.35 -4.46 -17.11
C ILE A 28 -1.33 -3.74 -15.75
N GLU A 29 -1.32 -2.41 -15.76
CA GLU A 29 -1.41 -1.59 -14.55
C GLU A 29 -2.70 -0.75 -14.62
N THR A 30 -3.59 -0.94 -13.64
CA THR A 30 -4.88 -0.23 -13.59
C THR A 30 -4.99 0.50 -12.25
N LYS A 31 -5.23 1.81 -12.32
CA LYS A 31 -5.45 2.65 -11.13
C LYS A 31 -6.92 2.66 -10.79
N LEU A 32 -7.28 2.07 -9.64
CA LEU A 32 -8.67 2.04 -9.16
C LEU A 32 -8.91 3.21 -8.21
N TYR A 33 -9.77 4.14 -8.65
CA TYR A 33 -10.21 5.26 -7.81
C TYR A 33 -11.46 4.83 -7.03
N VAL A 34 -11.35 4.78 -5.70
CA VAL A 34 -12.44 4.36 -4.80
C VAL A 34 -12.91 5.55 -3.99
N GLY A 35 -14.22 5.81 -3.99
CA GLY A 35 -14.83 6.83 -3.14
C GLY A 35 -14.90 6.41 -1.68
N LEU A 36 -14.89 7.40 -0.78
CA LEU A 36 -15.08 7.19 0.66
C LEU A 36 -16.52 6.74 0.95
N ALA A 37 -16.67 5.71 1.78
CA ALA A 37 -17.97 5.33 2.33
C ALA A 37 -18.55 6.46 3.22
N PRO A 38 -19.88 6.55 3.40
CA PRO A 38 -20.50 7.62 4.19
C PRO A 38 -19.93 7.74 5.61
N LEU A 39 -19.72 6.61 6.28
CA LEU A 39 -19.10 6.57 7.61
C LEU A 39 -17.64 7.02 7.56
N GLN A 40 -16.85 6.53 6.58
CA GLN A 40 -15.45 6.95 6.39
C GLN A 40 -15.35 8.46 6.15
N ARG A 41 -16.26 9.04 5.38
CA ARG A 41 -16.32 10.50 5.15
C ARG A 41 -16.54 11.25 6.45
N GLN A 42 -17.44 10.80 7.32
CA GLN A 42 -17.65 11.42 8.63
C GLN A 42 -16.41 11.34 9.52
N TRP A 43 -15.74 10.20 9.57
CA TRP A 43 -14.48 10.05 10.32
C TRP A 43 -13.36 10.92 9.76
N TYR A 44 -13.25 11.00 8.43
CA TYR A 44 -12.28 11.84 7.73
C TYR A 44 -12.49 13.32 8.09
N THR A 45 -13.74 13.79 8.06
CA THR A 45 -14.10 15.16 8.46
C THR A 45 -13.82 15.40 9.95
N LYS A 46 -14.17 14.45 10.83
CA LYS A 46 -13.90 14.57 12.27
C LYS A 46 -12.41 14.64 12.60
N ILE A 47 -11.57 13.86 11.92
CA ILE A 47 -10.11 13.89 12.09
C ILE A 47 -9.55 15.24 11.64
N LEU A 48 -10.00 15.75 10.49
CA LEU A 48 -9.56 17.07 10.01
C LEU A 48 -9.99 18.22 10.92
N MET A 49 -11.21 18.17 11.46
CA MET A 49 -11.75 19.22 12.31
C MET A 49 -11.09 19.26 13.69
N LYS A 50 -10.66 18.11 14.23
CA LYS A 50 -10.07 18.03 15.58
C LYS A 50 -8.71 18.73 15.69
N ASP A 51 -8.00 18.86 14.57
CA ASP A 51 -6.63 19.39 14.52
C ASP A 51 -6.51 20.68 13.66
N ILE A 52 -7.63 21.38 13.42
CA ILE A 52 -7.69 22.58 12.56
C ILE A 52 -6.82 23.73 13.09
N ASP A 53 -6.75 23.88 14.41
CA ASP A 53 -5.95 24.92 15.06
C ASP A 53 -4.45 24.71 14.83
N ILE A 54 -4.02 23.44 14.70
CA ILE A 54 -2.63 23.02 14.47
C ILE A 54 -2.24 23.23 13.00
N LEU A 55 -3.16 22.99 12.06
CA LEU A 55 -2.94 23.25 10.63
C LEU A 55 -2.70 24.73 10.35
N ASN A 56 -3.37 25.61 11.11
CA ASN A 56 -3.28 27.06 10.92
C ASN A 56 -2.11 27.71 11.68
N SER A 57 -1.43 26.99 12.59
CA SER A 57 -0.36 27.53 13.45
C SER A 57 0.99 26.83 13.26
N ALA A 58 1.32 26.45 12.03
CA ALA A 58 2.55 25.72 11.71
C ALA A 58 3.82 26.54 12.00
N SER A 59 4.48 26.27 13.14
CA SER A 59 5.79 26.83 13.50
C SER A 59 6.53 25.91 14.47
N GLY A 60 7.02 24.76 13.99
CA GLY A 60 7.86 23.88 14.81
C GLY A 60 8.14 22.47 14.27
N LYS A 61 9.19 21.83 14.81
CA LYS A 61 9.53 20.41 14.57
C LYS A 61 8.50 19.44 15.19
N LEU A 62 7.87 19.82 16.30
CA LEU A 62 6.83 19.03 16.98
C LEU A 62 5.57 18.86 16.11
N ASP A 63 5.25 19.90 15.34
CA ASP A 63 4.07 19.94 14.46
C ASP A 63 4.22 18.98 13.28
N LYS A 64 5.45 18.76 12.77
CA LYS A 64 5.72 17.77 11.72
C LYS A 64 5.40 16.35 12.17
N VAL A 65 5.76 15.95 13.38
CA VAL A 65 5.48 14.60 13.90
C VAL A 65 3.97 14.39 14.09
N ARG A 66 3.24 15.43 14.52
CA ARG A 66 1.78 15.39 14.65
C ARG A 66 1.06 15.37 13.30
N LEU A 67 1.52 16.14 12.33
CA LEU A 67 1.04 16.10 10.94
C LEU A 67 1.26 14.72 10.30
N LEU A 68 2.41 14.08 10.56
CA LEU A 68 2.68 12.72 10.12
C LEU A 68 1.71 11.71 10.75
N ASN A 69 1.33 11.90 12.01
CA ASN A 69 0.30 11.08 12.65
C ASN A 69 -1.09 11.32 12.06
N ILE A 70 -1.48 12.55 11.77
CA ILE A 70 -2.74 12.87 11.08
C ILE A 70 -2.76 12.20 9.70
N LEU A 71 -1.70 12.35 8.91
CA LEU A 71 -1.56 11.71 7.61
C LEU A 71 -1.65 10.18 7.73
N MET A 72 -1.08 9.60 8.78
CA MET A 72 -1.19 8.17 9.07
C MET A 72 -2.64 7.75 9.34
N GLN A 73 -3.42 8.53 10.09
CA GLN A 73 -4.83 8.24 10.36
C GLN A 73 -5.71 8.39 9.12
N LEU A 74 -5.45 9.42 8.30
CA LEU A 74 -6.15 9.62 7.03
C LEU A 74 -5.88 8.46 6.06
N ARG A 75 -4.62 7.96 5.99
CA ARG A 75 -4.26 6.77 5.22
C ARG A 75 -5.00 5.52 5.70
N LYS A 76 -5.15 5.32 7.02
CA LYS A 76 -5.91 4.19 7.58
C LYS A 76 -7.40 4.26 7.21
N CYS A 77 -8.00 5.44 7.26
CA CYS A 77 -9.42 5.61 6.93
C CYS A 77 -9.72 5.31 5.45
N ALA A 78 -8.78 5.58 4.55
CA ALA A 78 -8.92 5.32 3.11
C ALA A 78 -8.66 3.85 2.74
N ASN A 79 -7.80 3.16 3.49
CA ASN A 79 -7.42 1.78 3.23
C ASN A 79 -8.44 0.82 3.86
N HIS A 80 -9.57 0.58 3.19
CA HIS A 80 -10.51 -0.48 3.57
C HIS A 80 -10.63 -1.51 2.43
N PRO A 81 -9.90 -2.64 2.50
CA PRO A 81 -9.68 -3.55 1.37
C PRO A 81 -10.91 -4.39 0.95
N TYR A 82 -11.95 -4.38 1.77
CA TYR A 82 -13.09 -5.29 1.69
C TYR A 82 -13.83 -5.28 0.34
N LYS A 83 -13.92 -4.12 -0.34
CA LYS A 83 -14.60 -4.03 -1.65
C LYS A 83 -13.79 -4.61 -2.80
N LEU A 84 -12.46 -4.64 -2.69
CA LEU A 84 -11.59 -5.11 -3.76
C LEU A 84 -11.48 -6.63 -3.77
N LEU A 85 -11.40 -7.23 -2.57
CA LEU A 85 -11.22 -8.68 -2.38
C LEU A 85 -12.35 -9.52 -2.97
N ILE A 86 -13.60 -9.04 -2.88
CA ILE A 86 -14.77 -9.77 -3.37
C ILE A 86 -14.71 -9.95 -4.89
N LYS A 87 -14.41 -8.88 -5.63
CA LYS A 87 -14.32 -8.92 -7.11
C LYS A 87 -13.20 -9.82 -7.61
N LEU A 88 -12.08 -9.88 -6.88
CA LEU A 88 -10.94 -10.69 -7.30
C LEU A 88 -11.16 -12.18 -7.02
N LYS A 89 -11.92 -12.53 -5.97
CA LYS A 89 -12.27 -13.92 -5.69
C LYS A 89 -13.25 -14.49 -6.73
N GLU A 90 -14.16 -13.67 -7.25
CA GLU A 90 -15.04 -14.06 -8.37
C GLU A 90 -14.27 -14.42 -9.64
N GLN A 91 -13.07 -13.85 -9.83
CA GLN A 91 -12.21 -14.10 -10.98
C GLN A 91 -11.23 -15.28 -10.77
N ASP A 92 -11.37 -16.03 -9.66
CA ASP A 92 -10.51 -17.14 -9.22
C ASP A 92 -9.00 -16.90 -9.45
N SER A 93 -8.59 -15.65 -9.33
CA SER A 93 -7.22 -15.21 -9.59
C SER A 93 -6.47 -15.13 -8.28
N ARG A 94 -5.22 -15.62 -8.25
CA ARG A 94 -4.35 -15.46 -7.08
C ARG A 94 -3.98 -13.99 -6.93
N VAL A 95 -4.30 -13.43 -5.76
CA VAL A 95 -4.07 -12.01 -5.45
C VAL A 95 -2.90 -11.88 -4.49
N LEU A 96 -1.99 -10.96 -4.79
CA LEU A 96 -0.95 -10.53 -3.88
C LEU A 96 -1.25 -9.11 -3.41
N ILE A 97 -1.34 -8.91 -2.09
CA ILE A 97 -1.69 -7.62 -1.50
C ILE A 97 -0.49 -7.07 -0.76
N PHE A 98 -0.08 -5.86 -1.11
CA PHE A 98 0.97 -5.14 -0.42
C PHE A 98 0.35 -4.02 0.42
N SER A 99 0.76 -3.93 1.69
CA SER A 99 0.41 -2.82 2.58
C SER A 99 1.65 -2.35 3.31
N GLN A 100 1.82 -1.03 3.42
CA GLN A 100 2.90 -0.43 4.21
C GLN A 100 2.66 -0.61 5.73
N MET A 101 1.41 -0.83 6.15
CA MET A 101 1.04 -0.92 7.57
C MET A 101 0.81 -2.38 7.96
N THR A 102 1.61 -2.90 8.89
CA THR A 102 1.44 -4.26 9.45
C THR A 102 0.07 -4.46 10.07
N ARG A 103 -0.44 -3.47 10.82
CA ARG A 103 -1.82 -3.49 11.35
C ARG A 103 -2.93 -3.66 10.31
N MET A 104 -2.69 -3.26 9.06
CA MET A 104 -3.65 -3.49 7.98
C MET A 104 -3.60 -4.95 7.50
N LEU A 105 -2.43 -5.59 7.58
CA LEU A 105 -2.29 -7.02 7.31
C LEU A 105 -2.99 -7.86 8.39
N ASP A 106 -2.91 -7.45 9.66
CA ASP A 106 -3.65 -8.10 10.75
C ASP A 106 -5.17 -8.07 10.49
N ILE A 107 -5.74 -6.91 10.10
CA ILE A 107 -7.16 -6.79 9.77
C ILE A 107 -7.54 -7.63 8.53
N LEU A 108 -6.64 -7.71 7.55
CA LEU A 108 -6.84 -8.51 6.35
C LEU A 108 -6.83 -10.01 6.67
N GLU A 109 -5.97 -10.43 7.59
CA GLU A 109 -5.89 -11.78 8.11
C GLU A 109 -7.20 -12.16 8.82
N ASP A 110 -7.68 -11.32 9.75
CA ASP A 110 -9.00 -11.52 10.41
C ASP A 110 -10.14 -11.67 9.38
N TYR A 111 -10.11 -10.86 8.32
CA TYR A 111 -11.10 -10.94 7.25
C TYR A 111 -11.00 -12.23 6.42
N CYS A 112 -9.78 -12.67 6.09
CA CYS A 112 -9.54 -13.93 5.39
C CYS A 112 -10.00 -15.12 6.22
N ILE A 113 -9.70 -15.13 7.53
CA ILE A 113 -10.16 -16.16 8.47
C ILE A 113 -11.69 -16.18 8.52
N TRP A 114 -12.34 -15.03 8.68
CA TRP A 114 -13.80 -14.94 8.75
C TRP A 114 -14.50 -15.40 7.45
N ARG A 115 -13.89 -15.13 6.29
CA ARG A 115 -14.37 -15.59 4.98
C ARG A 115 -13.89 -16.99 4.60
N ASN A 116 -13.08 -17.63 5.43
CA ASN A 116 -12.42 -18.91 5.17
C ASN A 116 -11.62 -18.93 3.85
N PHE A 117 -10.88 -17.84 3.59
CA PHE A 117 -9.95 -17.74 2.47
C PHE A 117 -8.58 -18.25 2.88
N GLU A 118 -7.99 -19.12 2.06
CA GLU A 118 -6.60 -19.55 2.20
C GLU A 118 -5.67 -18.37 1.91
N TYR A 119 -4.75 -18.07 2.83
CA TYR A 119 -3.81 -16.97 2.70
C TYR A 119 -2.44 -17.37 3.27
N CYS A 120 -1.39 -16.75 2.74
CA CYS A 120 -0.05 -16.78 3.33
C CYS A 120 0.35 -15.36 3.72
N ARG A 121 0.87 -15.19 4.93
CA ARG A 121 1.39 -13.91 5.44
C ARG A 121 2.91 -13.92 5.35
N LEU A 122 3.46 -12.89 4.73
CA LEU A 122 4.89 -12.61 4.69
C LEU A 122 5.09 -11.22 5.29
N ASP A 123 5.54 -11.15 6.53
CA ASP A 123 6.06 -9.93 7.13
C ASP A 123 7.55 -10.08 7.42
N GLY A 124 8.28 -8.98 7.52
CA GLY A 124 9.72 -9.02 7.80
C GLY A 124 10.08 -9.50 9.21
N GLN A 125 9.11 -10.03 9.97
CA GLN A 125 9.27 -10.58 11.31
C GLN A 125 9.06 -12.10 11.36
N THR A 126 8.66 -12.74 10.26
CA THR A 126 8.61 -14.21 10.18
C THR A 126 10.00 -14.77 10.42
N THR A 127 10.16 -15.52 11.50
CA THR A 127 11.34 -16.34 11.75
C THR A 127 11.56 -17.25 10.55
N HIS A 128 12.74 -17.17 9.94
CA HIS A 128 13.16 -18.17 8.96
C HIS A 128 13.18 -19.52 9.67
N GLU A 129 12.21 -20.38 9.40
CA GLU A 129 12.39 -21.81 9.65
C GLU A 129 13.34 -22.31 8.55
N ASP A 130 14.53 -22.76 8.96
CA ASP A 130 15.58 -23.35 8.13
C ASP A 130 15.09 -24.60 7.37
#